data_AF-A0A6P0L9A3-F1
#
_entry.id   AF-A0A6P0L9A3-F1
#
_cell.length_a   1.000
_cell.length_b   1.000
_cell.length_c   1.000
_cell.angle_alpha   90.00
_cell.angle_beta   90.00
_cell.angle_gamma   90.00
#
_symmetry.space_group_name_H-M   'P 1'
#
loop_
_entity.id
_entity.type
_entity.pdbx_description
1 polymer ?
#
loop_
_entity_poly.entity_id
_entity_poly.type
_entity_poly.pdbx_seq_one_letter_code
_entity_poly.pdbx_strand_id
1 'polypeptide(L)'
;MKRIMQAMLAIVFALVAVLSLQVGHAYAQDASPQEVEVVYEYDWFTVKADEFKEVNVIQDALLDIELVDVGDYGSEVYVLGCNVYVLGGHDYIGDTCYPPSSDIAILNDGPDDVDVHIVPQQ
;
A
#
# COMPACT_ATOMS: atom_id res chain seq x y z
N MET A 1 9.86 -9.20 -61.58
CA MET A 1 10.54 -8.44 -60.49
C MET A 1 9.59 -7.88 -59.42
N LYS A 2 8.32 -7.56 -59.70
CA LYS A 2 7.35 -7.06 -58.67
C LYS A 2 7.00 -8.05 -57.54
N ARG A 3 6.95 -9.36 -57.81
CA ARG A 3 6.54 -10.38 -56.81
C ARG A 3 7.59 -10.65 -55.73
N ILE A 4 8.89 -10.50 -56.06
CA ILE A 4 10.00 -10.72 -55.13
C ILE A 4 10.07 -9.58 -54.10
N MET A 5 9.80 -8.34 -54.54
CA MET A 5 9.80 -7.16 -53.68
C MET A 5 8.67 -7.19 -52.64
N GLN A 6 7.50 -7.73 -53.02
CA GLN A 6 6.37 -7.93 -52.09
C GLN A 6 6.66 -9.04 -51.06
N ALA A 7 7.35 -10.11 -51.47
CA ALA A 7 7.73 -11.20 -50.56
C ALA A 7 8.77 -10.73 -49.53
N MET A 8 9.77 -9.93 -49.94
CA MET A 8 10.75 -9.36 -49.01
C MET A 8 10.10 -8.43 -47.99
N LEU A 9 9.16 -7.59 -48.42
CA LEU A 9 8.47 -6.67 -47.53
C LEU A 9 7.63 -7.42 -46.47
N ALA A 10 6.95 -8.50 -46.87
CA ALA A 10 6.17 -9.33 -45.95
C ALA A 10 7.06 -10.03 -44.89
N ILE A 11 8.25 -10.48 -45.27
CA ILE A 11 9.23 -11.07 -44.34
C ILE A 11 9.70 -10.03 -43.32
N VAL A 12 9.97 -8.80 -43.75
CA VAL A 12 10.38 -7.70 -42.85
C VAL A 12 9.26 -7.37 -41.86
N PHE A 13 8.01 -7.28 -42.31
CA PHE A 13 6.87 -7.03 -41.41
C PHE A 13 6.66 -8.17 -40.40
N ALA A 14 6.85 -9.44 -40.81
CA ALA A 14 6.77 -10.57 -39.91
C ALA A 14 7.89 -10.55 -38.84
N LEU A 15 9.12 -10.19 -39.23
CA LEU A 15 10.26 -10.07 -38.30
C LEU A 15 10.06 -8.95 -37.28
N VAL A 16 9.55 -7.79 -37.70
CA VAL A 16 9.22 -6.67 -36.78
C VAL A 16 8.11 -7.07 -35.80
N ALA A 17 7.08 -7.79 -36.26
CA ALA A 17 6.00 -8.26 -35.39
C ALA A 17 6.51 -9.26 -34.33
N VAL A 18 7.37 -10.21 -34.71
CA VAL A 18 7.96 -11.18 -33.77
C VAL A 18 8.87 -10.49 -32.74
N LEU A 19 9.67 -9.51 -33.16
CA LEU A 19 10.50 -8.71 -32.24
C LEU A 19 9.63 -7.89 -31.27
N SER A 20 8.51 -7.34 -31.74
CA SER A 20 7.58 -6.56 -30.90
C SER A 20 6.91 -7.43 -29.82
N LEU A 21 6.59 -8.68 -30.14
CA LEU A 21 6.06 -9.66 -29.17
C LEU A 21 7.08 -10.00 -28.08
N GLN A 22 8.37 -10.11 -28.42
CA GLN A 22 9.42 -10.45 -27.46
C GLN A 22 9.74 -9.29 -26.49
N VAL A 23 9.68 -8.04 -26.96
CA VAL A 23 9.87 -6.87 -26.08
C VAL A 23 8.69 -6.69 -25.12
N GLY A 24 7.45 -7.01 -25.54
CA GLY A 24 6.27 -6.95 -24.68
C GLY A 24 6.27 -7.95 -23.51
N HIS A 25 7.05 -9.02 -23.56
CA HIS A 25 7.16 -10.01 -22.48
C HIS A 25 8.33 -9.71 -21.52
N ALA A 26 9.33 -8.94 -21.96
CA ALA A 26 10.46 -8.57 -21.12
C ALA A 26 10.11 -7.49 -20.08
N TYR A 27 9.09 -6.67 -20.33
CA TYR A 27 8.65 -5.61 -19.42
C TYR A 27 7.55 -6.03 -18.44
N ALA A 28 7.12 -7.31 -18.46
CA ALA A 28 6.05 -7.79 -17.59
C ALA A 28 6.55 -8.53 -16.33
N GLN A 29 7.86 -8.60 -16.08
CA GLN A 29 8.41 -9.46 -15.01
C GLN A 29 9.40 -8.79 -14.05
N ASP A 30 9.49 -7.46 -14.03
CA ASP A 30 10.36 -6.75 -13.08
C ASP A 30 9.59 -5.84 -12.10
N ALA A 31 8.30 -6.08 -11.95
CA ALA A 31 7.68 -5.85 -10.65
C ALA A 31 8.02 -7.10 -9.84
N SER A 32 9.08 -7.03 -9.03
CA SER A 32 9.17 -7.85 -7.83
C SER A 32 7.77 -7.89 -7.25
N PRO A 33 7.20 -9.06 -6.88
CA PRO A 33 6.14 -8.99 -5.89
C PRO A 33 6.76 -8.16 -4.77
N GLN A 34 6.25 -6.95 -4.53
CA GLN A 34 6.30 -6.46 -3.18
C GLN A 34 5.73 -7.63 -2.42
N GLU A 35 6.56 -8.27 -1.60
CA GLU A 35 6.07 -9.20 -0.61
C GLU A 35 5.09 -8.34 0.16
N VAL A 36 3.81 -8.44 -0.22
CA VAL A 36 2.71 -7.94 0.58
C VAL A 36 2.81 -8.87 1.76
N GLU A 37 3.61 -8.45 2.72
CA GLU A 37 3.71 -9.08 4.01
C GLU A 37 2.27 -9.04 4.50
N VAL A 38 1.57 -10.17 4.38
CA VAL A 38 0.25 -10.34 4.97
C VAL A 38 0.52 -10.45 6.45
N VAL A 39 0.81 -9.30 7.06
CA VAL A 39 1.07 -9.21 8.46
C VAL A 39 -0.30 -9.30 9.12
N TYR A 40 -0.56 -10.44 9.74
CA TYR A 40 -1.59 -10.55 10.76
C TYR A 40 -1.12 -9.77 12.01
N GLU A 41 -0.90 -8.46 11.90
CA GLU A 41 -0.45 -7.64 13.03
C GLU A 41 -1.69 -7.32 13.87
N TYR A 42 -2.16 -8.33 14.60
CA TYR A 42 -3.09 -8.20 15.74
C TYR A 42 -2.38 -7.64 16.99
N ASP A 43 -1.15 -7.15 16.84
CA ASP A 43 -0.28 -6.69 17.91
C ASP A 43 0.19 -5.27 17.59
N TRP A 44 0.70 -4.60 18.61
CA TRP A 44 1.14 -3.22 18.52
C TRP A 44 2.29 -3.05 17.53
N PHE A 45 2.21 -2.00 16.71
CA PHE A 45 3.30 -1.58 15.84
C PHE A 45 3.49 -0.07 15.89
N THR A 46 4.71 0.39 15.66
CA THR A 46 5.03 1.83 15.62
C THR A 46 5.03 2.35 14.19
N VAL A 47 4.38 3.49 13.97
CA VAL A 47 4.53 4.31 12.75
C VAL A 47 5.43 5.49 13.11
N LYS A 48 6.58 5.62 12.44
CA LYS A 48 7.54 6.68 12.77
C LYS A 48 7.02 8.06 12.41
N ALA A 49 7.61 9.08 13.02
CA ALA A 49 7.42 10.46 12.61
C ALA A 49 7.63 10.63 11.09
N ASP A 50 6.72 11.35 10.44
CA ASP A 50 6.67 11.59 8.99
C ASP A 50 6.62 10.30 8.12
N GLU A 51 6.19 9.17 8.69
CA GLU A 51 6.11 7.88 8.00
C GLU A 51 4.69 7.54 7.54
N PHE A 52 4.63 6.74 6.47
CA PHE A 52 3.44 6.10 5.94
C PHE A 52 3.57 4.58 6.10
N LYS A 53 2.54 3.93 6.65
CA LYS A 53 2.44 2.46 6.74
C LYS A 53 1.10 1.97 6.21
N GLU A 54 1.12 0.93 5.39
CA GLU A 54 -0.07 0.23 4.91
C GLU A 54 -0.23 -1.11 5.65
N VAL A 55 -1.46 -1.43 6.03
CA VAL A 55 -1.82 -2.61 6.82
C VAL A 55 -3.00 -3.32 6.17
N ASN A 56 -2.84 -4.61 5.90
CA ASN A 56 -3.93 -5.45 5.40
C ASN A 56 -4.76 -5.99 6.57
N VAL A 57 -6.07 -5.77 6.51
CA VAL A 57 -7.07 -6.10 7.52
C VAL A 57 -8.20 -6.95 6.92
N ILE A 58 -8.78 -7.82 7.73
CA ILE A 58 -9.93 -8.64 7.34
C ILE A 58 -11.20 -7.76 7.39
N GLN A 59 -11.89 -7.60 6.26
CA GLN A 59 -12.99 -6.63 6.09
C GLN A 59 -14.38 -7.11 6.51
N ASP A 60 -14.52 -8.29 7.10
CA ASP A 60 -15.85 -8.79 7.48
C ASP A 60 -16.36 -8.24 8.82
N ALA A 61 -15.59 -7.33 9.46
CA ALA A 61 -15.91 -6.74 10.75
C ALA A 61 -15.55 -5.24 10.86
N LEU A 62 -16.12 -4.59 11.89
CA LEU A 62 -15.62 -3.30 12.40
C LEU A 62 -14.22 -3.48 12.95
N LEU A 63 -13.42 -2.41 12.93
CA LEU A 63 -12.10 -2.38 13.54
C LEU A 63 -12.09 -1.43 14.73
N ASP A 64 -11.54 -1.88 15.85
CA ASP A 64 -11.10 -1.00 16.92
C ASP A 64 -9.65 -0.60 16.63
N ILE A 65 -9.39 0.69 16.77
CA ILE A 65 -8.08 1.31 16.55
C ILE A 65 -7.68 2.03 17.82
N GLU A 66 -6.49 1.71 18.30
CA GLU A 66 -5.86 2.42 19.41
C GLU A 66 -4.58 3.10 18.92
N LEU A 67 -4.40 4.36 19.31
CA LEU A 67 -3.27 5.21 18.96
C LEU A 67 -2.65 5.77 20.24
N VAL A 68 -1.34 5.61 20.40
CA VAL A 68 -0.56 6.14 21.52
C VAL A 68 0.59 6.96 20.97
N ASP A 69 0.62 8.25 21.30
CA ASP A 69 1.79 9.08 21.04
C ASP A 69 2.91 8.72 22.04
N VAL A 70 4.13 8.47 21.57
CA VAL A 70 5.25 8.08 22.46
C VAL A 70 6.22 9.22 22.78
N GLY A 71 5.94 10.44 22.32
CA GLY A 71 6.80 11.61 22.50
C GLY A 71 6.14 12.76 23.26
N ASP A 72 6.82 13.90 23.30
CA ASP A 72 6.45 15.06 24.13
C ASP A 72 5.68 16.15 23.36
N TYR A 73 5.66 16.09 22.04
CA TYR A 73 5.19 17.14 21.14
C TYR A 73 3.82 16.86 20.54
N GLY A 74 3.45 15.58 20.39
CA GLY A 74 2.20 15.15 19.78
C GLY A 74 2.33 14.94 18.27
N SER A 75 1.31 14.32 17.68
CA SER A 75 1.27 13.94 16.27
C SER A 75 -0.14 14.03 15.67
N GLU A 76 -0.23 14.30 14.36
CA GLU A 76 -1.48 14.19 13.61
C GLU A 76 -1.46 12.90 12.79
N VAL A 77 -2.36 11.97 13.13
CA VAL A 77 -2.41 10.63 12.54
C VAL A 77 -3.63 10.50 11.65
N TYR A 78 -3.39 10.20 10.38
CA TYR A 78 -4.42 9.99 9.38
C TYR A 78 -4.58 8.49 9.15
N VAL A 79 -5.71 7.93 9.58
CA VAL A 79 -6.09 6.55 9.26
C VAL A 79 -7.04 6.59 8.07
N LEU A 80 -6.50 6.40 6.87
CA LEU A 80 -7.26 6.46 5.63
C LEU A 80 -8.31 5.34 5.58
N GLY A 81 -9.57 5.74 5.40
CA GLY A 81 -10.73 4.86 5.48
C GLY A 81 -11.46 4.94 6.82
N CYS A 82 -10.88 5.60 7.82
CA CYS A 82 -11.48 5.86 9.12
C CYS A 82 -11.55 7.36 9.39
N ASN A 83 -10.54 7.94 10.04
CA ASN A 83 -10.57 9.31 10.53
C ASN A 83 -9.17 9.94 10.62
N VAL A 84 -9.14 11.22 10.99
CA VAL A 84 -7.92 11.96 11.37
C VAL A 84 -7.95 12.20 12.88
N TYR A 85 -6.82 11.93 13.53
CA TYR A 85 -6.66 12.03 14.96
C TYR A 85 -5.52 12.99 15.28
N VAL A 86 -5.75 13.90 16.22
CA VAL A 86 -4.73 14.83 16.71
C VAL A 86 -4.41 14.41 18.14
N LEU A 87 -3.19 13.93 18.35
CA LEU A 87 -2.69 13.48 19.65
C LEU A 87 -1.80 14.57 20.25
N GLY A 88 -1.96 14.83 21.54
CA GLY A 88 -0.90 15.51 22.31
C GLY A 88 0.27 14.57 22.61
N GLY A 89 1.38 15.10 23.12
CA GLY A 89 2.48 14.26 23.60
C GLY A 89 2.02 13.33 24.74
N HIS A 90 2.39 12.06 24.65
CA HIS A 90 1.95 10.95 25.53
C HIS A 90 0.43 10.75 25.59
N ASP A 91 -0.31 11.21 24.58
CA ASP A 91 -1.77 11.08 24.52
C ASP A 91 -2.20 9.72 23.96
N TYR A 92 -3.46 9.36 24.22
CA TYR A 92 -4.06 8.11 23.80
C TYR A 92 -5.46 8.32 23.23
N ILE A 93 -5.73 7.69 22.09
CA ILE A 93 -7.06 7.68 21.46
C ILE A 93 -7.45 6.24 21.14
N GLY A 94 -8.70 5.89 21.45
CA GLY A 94 -9.36 4.69 20.96
C GLY A 94 -10.60 5.05 20.15
N ASP A 95 -10.76 4.49 18.95
CA ASP A 95 -11.92 4.68 18.08
C ASP A 95 -12.31 3.38 17.38
N THR A 96 -13.55 3.31 16.92
CA THR A 96 -14.07 2.17 16.14
C THR A 96 -14.48 2.64 14.75
N CYS A 97 -14.02 1.97 13.70
CA CYS A 97 -14.39 2.31 12.33
C CYS A 97 -14.75 1.10 11.46
N TYR A 98 -15.51 1.37 10.39
CA TYR A 98 -15.77 0.41 9.31
C TYR A 98 -15.03 0.85 8.04
N PRO A 99 -13.80 0.37 7.81
CA PRO A 99 -13.02 0.79 6.66
C PRO A 99 -13.66 0.29 5.35
N PRO A 100 -13.67 1.10 4.29
CA PRO A 100 -14.20 0.67 2.98
C PRO A 100 -13.28 -0.32 2.25
N SER A 101 -12.02 -0.49 2.69
CA SER A 101 -10.97 -1.29 2.05
C SER A 101 -10.33 -2.30 3.02
N SER A 102 -9.81 -3.41 2.47
CA SER A 102 -9.01 -4.41 3.20
C SER A 102 -7.63 -3.90 3.51
N ASP A 103 -7.27 -2.75 2.96
CA ASP A 103 -6.01 -2.11 3.17
C ASP A 103 -6.28 -0.76 3.83
N ILE A 104 -5.69 -0.56 4.99
CA ILE A 104 -5.71 0.70 5.72
C ILE A 104 -4.34 1.30 5.63
N ALA A 105 -4.31 2.58 5.29
CA ALA A 105 -3.09 3.37 5.28
C ALA A 105 -3.08 4.31 6.48
N ILE A 106 -1.97 4.31 7.21
CA ILE A 106 -1.72 5.19 8.34
C ILE A 106 -0.60 6.14 7.94
N LEU A 107 -0.87 7.43 8.00
CA LEU A 107 0.12 8.49 7.84
C LEU A 107 0.27 9.20 9.18
N ASN A 108 1.50 9.29 9.67
CA ASN A 108 1.84 10.08 10.85
C ASN A 108 2.50 11.39 10.39
N ASP A 109 1.74 12.49 10.40
CA ASP A 109 2.21 13.85 10.08
C ASP A 109 2.51 14.59 11.39
N GLY A 110 3.57 14.14 12.07
CA GLY A 110 3.91 14.60 13.40
C GLY A 110 5.36 14.33 13.76
N PRO A 111 5.93 15.13 14.69
CA PRO A 111 7.31 14.99 15.15
C PRO A 111 7.56 13.73 15.99
N ASP A 112 6.52 13.10 16.54
CA ASP A 112 6.63 11.96 17.43
C ASP A 112 6.19 10.66 16.75
N ASP A 113 6.83 9.57 17.14
CA ASP A 113 6.40 8.22 16.76
C ASP A 113 5.02 7.92 17.39
N VAL A 114 4.23 7.08 16.73
CA VAL A 114 2.91 6.65 17.24
C VAL A 114 2.83 5.14 17.25
N ASP A 115 2.54 4.57 18.41
CA ASP A 115 2.20 3.16 18.54
C ASP A 115 0.72 2.98 18.18
N VAL A 116 0.45 2.01 17.30
CA VAL A 116 -0.86 1.74 16.73
C VAL A 116 -1.24 0.29 16.97
N HIS A 117 -2.50 0.07 17.34
CA HIS A 117 -3.11 -1.25 17.45
C HIS A 117 -4.40 -1.27 16.65
N ILE A 118 -4.59 -2.30 15.82
CA ILE A 118 -5.80 -2.48 15.01
C ILE A 118 -6.33 -3.89 15.24
N VAL A 119 -7.59 -4.01 15.67
CA VAL A 119 -8.23 -5.30 15.93
C VAL A 119 -9.64 -5.39 15.33
N PRO A 120 -10.00 -6.49 14.66
CA PRO A 120 -11.38 -6.73 14.25
C PRO A 120 -12.30 -7.00 15.45
N GLN A 121 -13.48 -6.37 15.49
CA GLN A 121 -14.54 -6.68 16.45
C GLN A 121 -15.16 -8.05 16.15
N GLN A 122 -15.33 -8.87 17.20
CA GLN A 122 -15.93 -10.22 17.12
C GLN A 122 -17.45 -10.21 17.29
#